data_AF-A0A0F5VL94-F1
#
_entry.id   AF-A0A0F5VL94-F1
#
_cell.length_a   1.000
_cell.length_b   1.000
_cell.length_c   1.000
_cell.angle_alpha   90.00
_cell.angle_beta   90.00
_cell.angle_gamma   90.00
#
_symmetry.space_group_name_H-M   'P 1'
#
loop_
_entity.id
_entity.type
_entity.pdbx_description
1 polymer ?
#
loop_
_entity_poly.entity_id
_entity_poly.type
_entity_poly.pdbx_seq_one_letter_code
_entity_poly.pdbx_strand_id
1 'polypeptide(L)'
;MLTDGRDSLSASLPAAVAQLPAGDPVQRVLRTLGERMVDELRDLRGRVLALEPPGPQGTVSPAWFALTDRYVLVLAAAAVLGVWRHSDALSDPFLADPAWAAAALHRIAGRLGIRDVDLPEECLSRVHREVLTRFRDPHGFDLYNLPLAG
;
A
#
# COMPACT_ATOMS: atom_id res chain seq x y z
N MET A 1 2.37 -26.14 -0.59
CA MET A 1 0.90 -26.02 -0.63
C MET A 1 0.59 -24.93 -1.64
N LEU A 2 0.24 -25.30 -2.88
CA LEU A 2 -0.01 -24.33 -3.94
C LEU A 2 -1.35 -23.62 -3.67
N THR A 3 -1.29 -22.32 -3.46
CA THR A 3 -2.45 -21.45 -3.29
C THR A 3 -3.24 -21.38 -4.60
N ASP A 4 -4.44 -21.94 -4.57
CA ASP A 4 -5.45 -21.87 -5.61
C ASP A 4 -5.89 -20.42 -5.83
N GLY A 5 -5.21 -19.68 -6.72
CA GLY A 5 -5.65 -18.47 -7.45
C GLY A 5 -6.24 -17.27 -6.70
N ARG A 6 -6.52 -17.40 -5.40
CA ARG A 6 -6.98 -16.36 -4.49
C ARG A 6 -5.72 -15.68 -4.01
N ASP A 7 -5.43 -14.56 -4.65
CA ASP A 7 -4.36 -13.66 -4.24
C ASP A 7 -4.50 -13.36 -2.74
N SER A 8 -3.62 -13.98 -1.96
CA SER A 8 -3.65 -13.91 -0.49
C SER A 8 -3.44 -12.48 -0.01
N LEU A 9 -2.77 -11.66 -0.83
CA LEU A 9 -2.46 -10.28 -0.50
C LEU A 9 -3.72 -9.41 -0.56
N SER A 10 -4.50 -9.47 -1.64
CA SER A 10 -5.77 -8.72 -1.74
C SER A 10 -6.82 -9.24 -0.75
N ALA A 11 -6.85 -10.55 -0.49
CA ALA A 11 -7.73 -11.15 0.51
C ALA A 11 -7.38 -10.74 1.96
N SER A 12 -6.10 -10.46 2.24
CA SER A 12 -5.64 -10.05 3.58
C SER A 12 -5.94 -8.58 3.91
N LEU A 13 -6.15 -7.74 2.90
CA LEU A 13 -6.29 -6.29 3.06
C LEU A 13 -7.42 -5.88 4.02
N PRO A 14 -8.68 -6.38 3.88
CA PRO A 14 -9.76 -6.01 4.81
C PRO A 14 -9.47 -6.40 6.26
N ALA A 15 -8.90 -7.60 6.46
CA ALA A 15 -8.52 -8.08 7.78
C ALA A 15 -7.38 -7.27 8.39
N ALA A 16 -6.39 -6.87 7.56
CA ALA A 16 -5.29 -6.01 7.98
C ALA A 16 -5.78 -4.64 8.45
N VAL A 17 -6.70 -4.02 7.69
CA VAL A 17 -7.27 -2.70 8.00
C VAL A 17 -8.12 -2.74 9.27
N ALA A 18 -8.92 -3.78 9.46
CA ALA A 18 -9.75 -3.95 10.67
C ALA A 18 -8.92 -4.00 11.96
N GLN A 19 -7.70 -4.56 11.89
CA GLN A 19 -6.79 -4.72 13.03
C GLN A 19 -5.88 -3.52 13.27
N LEU A 20 -5.96 -2.46 12.45
CA LEU A 20 -5.15 -1.27 12.68
C LEU A 20 -5.46 -0.69 14.07
N PRO A 21 -4.51 -0.02 14.73
CA PRO A 21 -4.77 0.79 15.91
C PRO A 21 -5.51 2.08 15.53
N ALA A 22 -6.20 2.72 16.50
CA ALA A 22 -6.93 3.99 16.29
C ALA A 22 -6.42 5.12 17.19
N GLY A 23 -5.25 4.95 17.82
CA GLY A 23 -4.78 5.79 18.91
C GLY A 23 -4.37 7.18 18.45
N ASP A 24 -3.23 7.26 17.76
CA ASP A 24 -2.65 8.55 17.35
C ASP A 24 -3.25 9.09 16.03
N PRO A 25 -3.06 10.39 15.70
CA PRO A 25 -3.57 10.98 14.47
C PRO A 25 -3.08 10.29 13.18
N VAL A 26 -1.83 9.83 13.17
CA VAL A 26 -1.22 9.16 12.00
C VAL A 26 -1.86 7.78 11.79
N GLN A 27 -2.08 7.03 12.86
CA GLN A 27 -2.77 5.74 12.85
C GLN A 27 -4.22 5.86 12.39
N ARG A 28 -4.92 6.95 12.79
CA ARG A 28 -6.27 7.22 12.28
C ARG A 28 -6.27 7.49 10.77
N VAL A 29 -5.35 8.31 10.29
CA VAL A 29 -5.20 8.58 8.85
C VAL A 29 -4.81 7.32 8.09
N LEU A 30 -3.89 6.52 8.63
CA LEU A 30 -3.50 5.23 8.07
C LEU A 30 -4.71 4.28 7.95
N ARG A 31 -5.57 4.23 8.99
CA ARG A 31 -6.82 3.47 8.94
C ARG A 31 -7.75 3.99 7.85
N THR A 32 -8.02 5.29 7.80
CA THR A 32 -8.92 5.87 6.82
C THR A 32 -8.44 5.60 5.39
N LEU A 33 -7.14 5.75 5.11
CA LEU A 33 -6.55 5.39 3.83
C LEU A 33 -6.70 3.89 3.55
N GLY A 34 -6.46 3.03 4.54
CA GLY A 34 -6.67 1.59 4.43
C GLY A 34 -8.11 1.22 4.09
N GLU A 35 -9.09 1.85 4.72
CA GLU A 35 -10.52 1.68 4.44
C GLU A 35 -10.85 2.08 2.99
N ARG A 36 -10.27 3.19 2.50
CA ARG A 36 -10.38 3.60 1.09
C ARG A 36 -9.83 2.54 0.13
N MET A 37 -8.74 1.85 0.48
CA MET A 37 -8.20 0.76 -0.35
C MET A 37 -9.12 -0.47 -0.36
N VAL A 38 -9.79 -0.76 0.76
CA VAL A 38 -10.79 -1.84 0.83
C VAL A 38 -12.02 -1.53 -0.03
N ASP A 39 -12.48 -0.27 -0.02
CA ASP A 39 -13.58 0.17 -0.87
C ASP A 39 -13.22 0.10 -2.36
N GLU A 40 -12.02 0.55 -2.72
CA GLU A 40 -11.49 0.43 -4.08
C GLU A 40 -11.41 -1.04 -4.52
N LEU A 41 -10.91 -1.94 -3.67
CA LEU A 41 -10.86 -3.38 -3.97
C LEU A 41 -12.26 -3.96 -4.25
N ARG A 42 -13.26 -3.53 -3.47
CA ARG A 42 -14.65 -3.97 -3.64
C ARG A 42 -15.23 -3.47 -4.95
N ASP A 43 -15.00 -2.21 -5.30
CA ASP A 43 -15.43 -1.60 -6.56
C ASP A 43 -14.74 -2.26 -7.77
N LEU A 44 -13.42 -2.46 -7.73
CA LEU A 44 -12.69 -3.17 -8.78
C LEU A 44 -13.24 -4.57 -9.03
N ARG A 45 -13.52 -5.33 -7.95
CA ARG A 45 -14.14 -6.65 -8.07
C ARG A 45 -15.50 -6.58 -8.76
N GLY A 46 -16.32 -5.58 -8.41
CA GLY A 46 -17.61 -5.34 -9.07
C GLY A 46 -17.45 -5.05 -10.56
N ARG A 47 -16.51 -4.18 -10.93
CA ARG A 47 -16.24 -3.82 -12.33
C ARG A 47 -15.71 -4.98 -13.14
N VAL A 48 -14.79 -5.77 -12.60
CA VAL A 48 -14.27 -6.98 -13.26
C VAL A 48 -15.37 -7.99 -13.51
N LEU A 49 -16.28 -8.21 -12.54
CA LEU A 49 -17.40 -9.14 -12.70
C LEU A 49 -18.45 -8.65 -13.72
N ALA A 50 -18.53 -7.34 -13.96
CA ALA A 50 -19.41 -6.74 -14.95
C ALA A 50 -18.79 -6.66 -16.36
N LEU A 51 -17.51 -6.98 -16.52
CA LEU A 51 -16.87 -7.00 -17.83
C LEU A 51 -17.31 -8.23 -18.63
N GLU A 52 -17.60 -8.01 -19.91
CA GLU A 52 -17.80 -9.09 -20.86
C GLU A 52 -16.50 -9.92 -20.95
N PRO A 53 -16.60 -11.26 -20.97
CA PRO A 53 -15.44 -12.12 -21.18
C PRO A 53 -14.70 -11.73 -22.47
N PRO A 54 -13.37 -11.87 -22.52
CA PRO A 54 -12.63 -11.71 -23.77
C PRO A 54 -13.25 -12.58 -24.85
N GLY A 55 -13.61 -11.98 -25.99
CA GLY A 55 -14.22 -12.72 -27.10
C GLY A 55 -13.28 -13.82 -27.64
N PRO A 56 -13.79 -14.72 -28.50
CA PRO A 56 -13.02 -15.86 -29.04
C PRO A 56 -11.73 -15.46 -29.76
N GLN A 57 -11.64 -14.20 -30.22
CA GLN A 57 -10.49 -13.62 -30.92
C GLN A 57 -9.37 -13.16 -29.94
N GLY A 58 -9.56 -13.28 -28.63
CA GLY A 58 -8.56 -12.96 -27.60
C GLY A 58 -8.24 -11.47 -27.41
N THR A 59 -8.98 -10.55 -28.05
CA THR A 59 -8.74 -9.11 -27.92
C THR A 59 -9.22 -8.59 -26.56
N VAL A 60 -8.26 -8.28 -25.69
CA VAL A 60 -8.48 -7.66 -24.39
C VAL A 60 -8.78 -6.17 -24.59
N SER A 61 -9.95 -5.71 -24.14
CA SER A 61 -10.35 -4.30 -24.20
C SER A 61 -9.44 -3.41 -23.33
N PRO A 62 -9.20 -2.12 -23.70
CA PRO A 62 -8.51 -1.14 -22.85
C PRO A 62 -9.03 -1.05 -21.41
N ALA A 63 -10.32 -1.37 -21.20
CA ALA A 63 -10.93 -1.42 -19.88
C ALA A 63 -10.25 -2.43 -18.94
N TRP A 64 -9.79 -3.57 -19.46
CA TRP A 64 -9.05 -4.56 -18.66
C TRP A 64 -7.70 -4.00 -18.19
N PHE A 65 -6.94 -3.34 -19.07
CA PHE A 65 -5.66 -2.72 -18.70
C PHE A 65 -5.82 -1.65 -17.62
N ALA A 66 -6.84 -0.80 -17.73
CA ALA A 66 -7.11 0.22 -16.72
C ALA A 66 -7.46 -0.39 -15.35
N LEU A 67 -8.23 -1.48 -15.32
CA LEU A 67 -8.54 -2.18 -14.07
C LEU A 67 -7.33 -2.91 -13.49
N THR A 68 -6.47 -3.47 -14.33
CA THR A 68 -5.21 -4.08 -13.89
C THR A 68 -4.28 -3.05 -13.25
N ASP A 69 -4.11 -1.88 -13.86
CA ASP A 69 -3.27 -0.79 -13.30
C ASP A 69 -3.77 -0.38 -11.91
N ARG A 70 -5.09 -0.19 -11.76
CA ARG A 70 -5.70 0.11 -10.46
C ARG A 70 -5.52 -1.04 -9.46
N TYR A 71 -5.66 -2.28 -9.88
CA TYR A 71 -5.47 -3.45 -9.02
C TYR A 71 -4.04 -3.55 -8.48
N VAL A 72 -3.03 -3.28 -9.33
CA VAL A 72 -1.62 -3.25 -8.90
C VAL A 72 -1.37 -2.21 -7.81
N LEU A 73 -2.03 -1.05 -7.88
CA LEU A 73 -1.93 -0.03 -6.83
C LEU A 73 -2.56 -0.50 -5.51
N VAL A 74 -3.68 -1.22 -5.56
CA VAL A 74 -4.29 -1.83 -4.37
C VAL A 74 -3.38 -2.91 -3.75
N LEU A 75 -2.72 -3.73 -4.58
CA LEU A 75 -1.74 -4.70 -4.11
C LEU A 75 -0.53 -4.02 -3.46
N ALA A 76 -0.05 -2.92 -4.03
CA ALA A 76 1.02 -2.13 -3.42
C ALA A 76 0.60 -1.60 -2.04
N ALA A 77 -0.63 -1.14 -1.87
CA ALA A 77 -1.13 -0.70 -0.56
C ALA A 77 -1.22 -1.85 0.45
N ALA A 78 -1.68 -3.03 0.02
CA ALA A 78 -1.70 -4.23 0.85
C ALA A 78 -0.28 -4.66 1.27
N ALA A 79 0.71 -4.55 0.37
CA ALA A 79 2.11 -4.81 0.69
C ALA A 79 2.67 -3.83 1.72
N VAL A 80 2.38 -2.53 1.59
CA VAL A 80 2.78 -1.50 2.57
C VAL A 80 2.23 -1.82 3.96
N LEU A 81 0.94 -2.12 4.05
CA LEU A 81 0.31 -2.51 5.32
C LEU A 81 0.88 -3.82 5.87
N GLY A 82 1.19 -4.78 5.00
CA GLY A 82 1.86 -6.02 5.37
C GLY A 82 3.23 -5.80 5.98
N VAL A 83 4.07 -4.96 5.36
CA VAL A 83 5.40 -4.62 5.87
C VAL A 83 5.31 -3.91 7.22
N TRP A 84 4.46 -2.89 7.32
CA TRP A 84 4.30 -2.14 8.58
C TRP A 84 3.79 -3.03 9.72
N ARG A 85 2.81 -3.92 9.46
CA ARG A 85 2.28 -4.82 10.51
C ARG A 85 3.29 -5.84 11.03
N HIS A 86 4.30 -6.18 10.22
CA HIS A 86 5.34 -7.15 10.59
C HIS A 86 6.68 -6.46 10.87
N SER A 87 6.70 -5.14 11.08
CA SER A 87 7.91 -4.36 11.34
C SER A 87 8.63 -4.80 12.61
N ASP A 88 7.90 -5.29 13.61
CA ASP A 88 8.47 -5.79 14.86
C ASP A 88 9.45 -6.95 14.64
N ALA A 89 9.22 -7.77 13.61
CA ALA A 89 10.13 -8.84 13.23
C ALA A 89 11.41 -8.33 12.53
N LEU A 90 11.35 -7.13 11.94
CA LEU A 90 12.45 -6.54 11.16
C LEU A 90 13.42 -5.72 12.02
N SER A 91 13.06 -5.42 13.28
CA SER A 91 13.87 -4.62 14.21
C SER A 91 14.33 -3.26 13.66
N ASP A 92 13.59 -2.70 12.68
CA ASP A 92 13.86 -1.41 12.07
C ASP A 92 12.92 -0.34 12.66
N PRO A 93 13.45 0.66 13.40
CA PRO A 93 12.65 1.71 14.02
C PRO A 93 11.85 2.56 13.02
N PHE A 94 12.38 2.77 11.81
CA PHE A 94 11.66 3.48 10.76
C PHE A 94 10.49 2.65 10.26
N LEU A 95 10.70 1.34 10.00
CA LEU A 95 9.60 0.48 9.55
C LEU A 95 8.49 0.31 10.60
N ALA A 96 8.81 0.45 11.90
CA ALA A 96 7.83 0.44 12.98
C ALA A 96 6.99 1.73 13.09
N ASP A 97 7.46 2.85 12.53
CA ASP A 97 6.74 4.12 12.58
C ASP A 97 5.56 4.11 11.58
N PRO A 98 4.29 4.34 11.98
CA PRO A 98 3.16 4.39 11.05
C PRO A 98 3.24 5.54 10.03
N ALA A 99 4.09 6.55 10.24
CA ALA A 99 4.22 7.72 9.39
C ALA A 99 4.60 7.39 7.93
N TRP A 100 5.55 6.47 7.72
CA TRP A 100 5.97 6.10 6.36
C TRP A 100 4.86 5.34 5.63
N ALA A 101 4.16 4.45 6.35
CA ALA A 101 3.06 3.67 5.80
C ALA A 101 1.90 4.60 5.40
N ALA A 102 1.58 5.59 6.25
CA ALA A 102 0.56 6.60 5.96
C ALA A 102 0.95 7.45 4.73
N ALA A 103 2.21 7.91 4.65
CA ALA A 103 2.71 8.67 3.50
C ALA A 103 2.67 7.86 2.19
N ALA A 104 3.05 6.58 2.25
CA ALA A 104 3.02 5.67 1.11
C ALA A 104 1.58 5.41 0.63
N LEU A 105 0.65 5.10 1.55
CA LEU A 105 -0.76 4.93 1.23
C LEU A 105 -1.39 6.20 0.67
N HIS A 106 -1.06 7.37 1.23
CA HIS A 106 -1.55 8.66 0.71
C HIS A 106 -1.09 8.90 -0.74
N ARG A 107 0.18 8.58 -1.06
CA ARG A 107 0.68 8.64 -2.44
C ARG A 107 -0.04 7.66 -3.37
N ILE A 108 -0.31 6.44 -2.91
CA ILE A 108 -1.05 5.43 -3.69
C ILE A 108 -2.49 5.87 -3.93
N ALA A 109 -3.18 6.37 -2.89
CA ALA A 109 -4.52 6.93 -2.97
C ALA A 109 -4.59 8.07 -4.01
N GLY A 110 -3.63 8.99 -3.98
CA GLY A 110 -3.53 10.06 -4.98
C GLY A 110 -3.40 9.55 -6.43
N ARG A 111 -2.67 8.44 -6.65
CA ARG A 111 -2.57 7.78 -7.97
C ARG A 111 -3.86 7.10 -8.39
N LEU A 112 -4.66 6.61 -7.44
CA LEU A 112 -5.99 6.06 -7.67
C LEU A 112 -7.06 7.13 -7.88
N GLY A 113 -6.74 8.41 -7.67
CA GLY A 113 -7.65 9.55 -7.76
C GLY A 113 -8.37 9.90 -6.44
N ILE A 114 -8.00 9.26 -5.34
CA ILE A 114 -8.55 9.47 -4.00
C ILE A 114 -7.76 10.60 -3.33
N ARG A 115 -8.43 11.71 -2.99
CA ARG A 115 -7.81 12.96 -2.49
C ARG A 115 -8.58 13.61 -1.34
N ASP A 116 -9.46 12.84 -0.71
CA ASP A 116 -10.36 13.28 0.36
C ASP A 116 -9.77 13.08 1.76
N VAL A 117 -8.52 12.64 1.85
CA VAL A 117 -7.82 12.37 3.11
C VAL A 117 -6.55 13.21 3.17
N ASP A 118 -6.50 14.13 4.13
CA ASP A 118 -5.32 14.94 4.38
C ASP A 118 -4.26 14.16 5.18
N LEU A 119 -3.00 14.28 4.75
CA LEU A 119 -1.87 13.66 5.44
C LEU A 119 -1.28 14.63 6.48
N PRO A 120 -1.10 14.21 7.75
CA PRO A 120 -0.40 15.00 8.75
C PRO A 120 1.02 15.36 8.31
N GLU A 121 1.44 16.60 8.55
CA GLU A 121 2.75 17.12 8.11
C GLU A 121 3.93 16.34 8.71
N GLU A 122 3.73 15.80 9.92
CA GLU A 122 4.72 14.99 10.62
C GLU A 122 5.09 13.72 9.84
N CYS A 123 4.17 13.20 9.02
CA CYS A 123 4.42 12.01 8.22
C CYS A 123 5.56 12.23 7.22
N LEU A 124 5.46 13.31 6.43
CA LEU A 124 6.51 13.66 5.47
C LEU A 124 7.79 14.09 6.17
N SER A 125 7.68 14.83 7.27
CA SER A 125 8.84 15.27 8.06
C SER A 125 9.69 14.11 8.59
N ARG A 126 9.04 13.01 9.02
CA ARG A 126 9.74 11.80 9.50
C ARG A 126 10.39 11.01 8.37
N VAL A 127 9.71 10.86 7.23
CA VAL A 127 10.28 10.23 6.03
C VAL A 127 11.49 11.03 5.52
N HIS A 128 11.39 12.35 5.46
CA HIS A 128 12.52 13.20 5.08
C HIS A 128 13.71 13.06 6.04
N ARG A 129 13.44 12.99 7.34
CA ARG A 129 14.49 12.78 8.34
C ARG A 129 15.22 11.46 8.13
N GLU A 130 14.50 10.39 7.84
CA GLU A 130 15.09 9.08 7.57
C GLU A 130 16.01 9.12 6.34
N VAL A 131 15.55 9.72 5.24
CA VAL A 131 16.36 9.87 4.02
C VAL A 131 17.65 10.65 4.30
N LEU A 132 17.57 11.72 5.10
CA LEU A 132 18.75 12.50 5.49
C LEU A 132 19.71 11.72 6.40
N THR A 133 19.21 10.84 7.26
CA THR A 133 20.04 9.95 8.09
C THR A 133 20.79 8.96 7.20
N ARG A 134 20.11 8.28 6.28
CA ARG A 134 20.73 7.31 5.34
C ARG A 134 21.68 7.95 4.34
N PHE A 135 21.48 9.22 4.00
CA PHE A 135 22.46 9.95 3.19
C PHE A 135 23.77 10.22 3.95
N ARG A 136 23.69 10.44 5.27
CA ARG A 136 24.86 10.75 6.11
C ARG A 136 25.66 9.51 6.51
N ASP A 137 25.01 8.35 6.58
CA ASP A 137 25.60 7.07 6.92
C ASP A 137 25.35 6.10 5.75
N PRO A 138 26.37 5.67 4.97
CA PRO A 138 26.23 5.10 3.62
C PRO A 138 25.42 3.80 3.57
N HIS A 139 24.11 3.94 3.65
CA HIS A 139 23.13 2.88 3.52
C HIS A 139 22.29 3.09 2.25
N GLY A 140 21.70 2.00 1.77
CA GLY A 140 20.80 2.01 0.64
C GLY A 140 19.54 2.83 0.93
N PHE A 141 19.05 3.52 -0.10
CA PHE A 141 17.75 4.19 -0.07
C PHE A 141 16.57 3.21 -0.33
N ASP A 142 16.84 1.90 -0.37
CA ASP A 142 15.79 0.88 -0.45
C ASP A 142 15.01 0.81 0.87
N LEU A 143 13.81 0.22 0.87
CA LEU A 143 12.95 0.20 2.05
C LEU A 143 13.63 -0.45 3.28
N TYR A 144 14.51 -1.44 3.06
CA TYR A 144 15.15 -2.25 4.09
C TYR A 144 16.54 -1.75 4.52
N ASN A 145 16.96 -0.59 4.02
CA ASN A 145 18.19 0.08 4.47
C ASN A 145 19.44 -0.82 4.34
N LEU A 146 19.59 -1.52 3.22
CA LEU A 146 20.71 -2.46 3.06
C LEU A 146 22.04 -1.69 3.07
N PRO A 147 23.07 -2.16 3.82
CA PRO A 147 24.38 -1.53 3.79
C PRO A 147 24.92 -1.47 2.36
N LEU A 148 25.39 -0.30 1.92
CA LEU A 148 26.08 -0.22 0.63
C LEU A 148 27.47 -0.82 0.83
N ALA A 149 27.82 -1.82 0.02
CA ALA A 149 29.19 -2.32 -0.01
C ALA A 149 30.12 -1.16 -0.40
N GLY A 150 30.98 -0.75 0.53
CA GLY A 150 32.06 0.21 0.30
C GLY A 150 33.19 -0.39 -0.53
#